data_AF-A0A921KDL7-F1
#
_entry.id   AF-A0A921KDL7-F1
#
_cell.length_a   1.000
_cell.length_b   1.000
_cell.length_c   1.000
_cell.angle_alpha   90.00
_cell.angle_beta   90.00
_cell.angle_gamma   90.00
#
_symmetry.space_group_name_H-M   'P 1'
#
loop_
_entity.id
_entity.type
_entity.pdbx_description
1 polymer ?
#
loop_
_entity_poly.entity_id
_entity_poly.type
_entity_poly.pdbx_seq_one_letter_code
_entity_poly.pdbx_strand_id
1 'polypeptide(L)'
;MALQVVNSPFNQEQVELLNQLLPILTETQQIWLGGYLSANQLTTQSTVSGGVAVLEAPATQIEVISKEVTILYGSQTGNGQALAEKLTKNLKAEKYQVTLASMNEFKPNSLKKTENLLLIVSTHGEGDPPDNALPFHEFLHGKRAPQLDNLQYSVLSLGDSSYEFFCQTGKQFDERLLELGAKQLSPRVDCDLDYDEPASEWFMTVLARLNEQQGGSSTTVQQPVNKVVAEQLEYSRTNPFKAEILENLNLNGRGSNKETRHLELSLEGSNL
;
A
#
# COMPACT_ATOMS: atom_id res chain seq x y z
N MET A 1 17.91 43.50 -14.14
CA MET A 1 19.03 44.39 -13.79
C MET A 1 20.30 43.68 -14.24
N ALA A 2 21.12 44.28 -15.09
CA ALA A 2 22.35 43.64 -15.56
C ALA A 2 23.46 43.81 -14.51
N LEU A 3 24.18 42.73 -14.23
CA LEU A 3 25.38 42.77 -13.40
C LEU A 3 26.47 43.54 -14.16
N GLN A 4 27.25 44.33 -13.44
CA GLN A 4 28.42 45.04 -13.95
C GLN A 4 29.63 44.69 -13.06
N VAL A 5 30.83 44.73 -13.62
CA VAL A 5 32.06 44.46 -12.85
C VAL A 5 32.23 45.45 -11.69
N VAL A 6 31.68 46.67 -11.81
CA VAL A 6 31.73 47.70 -10.77
C VAL A 6 30.75 47.48 -9.62
N ASN A 7 29.72 46.64 -9.78
CA ASN A 7 28.67 46.42 -8.78
C ASN A 7 28.55 44.96 -8.32
N SER A 8 29.49 44.11 -8.70
CA SER A 8 29.50 42.69 -8.38
C SER A 8 30.94 42.19 -8.17
N PRO A 9 31.16 41.12 -7.38
CA PRO A 9 32.49 40.59 -7.10
C PRO A 9 33.07 39.74 -8.25
N PHE A 10 32.47 39.77 -9.44
CA PHE A 10 32.80 38.91 -10.57
C PHE A 10 33.67 39.64 -11.61
N ASN A 11 34.56 38.91 -12.28
CA ASN A 11 35.38 39.48 -13.35
C ASN A 11 34.58 39.69 -14.66
N GLN A 12 35.17 40.36 -15.65
CA GLN A 12 34.47 40.73 -16.90
C GLN A 12 33.84 39.52 -17.61
N GLU A 13 34.59 38.43 -17.77
CA GLU A 13 34.10 37.21 -18.43
C GLU A 13 32.95 36.54 -17.65
N GLN A 14 33.05 36.50 -16.32
CA GLN A 14 32.03 35.93 -15.45
C GLN A 14 30.72 36.74 -15.49
N VAL A 15 30.82 38.07 -15.50
CA VAL A 15 29.66 38.96 -15.59
C VAL A 15 28.93 38.79 -16.92
N GLU A 16 29.65 38.61 -18.03
CA GLU A 16 29.06 38.36 -19.34
C GLU A 16 28.28 37.04 -19.36
N LEU A 17 28.87 35.96 -18.84
CA LEU A 17 28.20 34.66 -18.73
C LEU A 17 26.96 34.70 -17.82
N LEU A 18 27.06 35.36 -16.66
CA LEU A 18 25.94 35.51 -15.74
C LEU A 18 24.80 36.33 -16.33
N ASN A 19 25.11 37.41 -17.04
CA ASN A 19 24.09 38.22 -17.71
C ASN A 19 23.42 37.50 -18.88
N GLN A 20 24.09 36.53 -19.51
CA GLN A 20 23.48 35.68 -20.53
C GLN A 20 22.61 34.57 -19.91
N LEU A 21 23.04 34.00 -18.77
CA LEU A 21 22.38 32.86 -18.13
C LEU A 21 21.17 33.26 -17.28
N LEU A 22 21.29 34.30 -16.44
CA LEU A 22 20.24 34.66 -15.48
C LEU A 22 18.86 34.96 -16.13
N PRO A 23 18.76 35.61 -17.31
CA PRO A 23 17.47 35.87 -17.95
C PRO A 23 16.76 34.64 -18.51
N ILE A 24 17.50 33.56 -18.81
CA ILE A 24 16.94 32.34 -19.40
C ILE A 24 16.53 31.30 -18.34
N LEU A 25 16.88 31.52 -17.08
CA LEU A 25 16.54 30.61 -15.98
C LEU A 25 15.11 30.82 -15.49
N THR A 26 14.40 29.72 -15.26
CA THR A 26 13.10 29.74 -14.58
C THR A 26 13.25 29.96 -13.07
N GLU A 27 12.17 30.38 -12.41
CA GLU A 27 12.16 30.61 -10.95
C GLU A 27 12.58 29.36 -10.16
N THR A 28 12.12 28.18 -10.58
CA THR A 28 12.53 26.89 -9.98
C THR A 28 14.02 26.59 -10.17
N GLN A 29 14.59 26.94 -11.33
CA GLN A 29 16.02 26.73 -11.60
C GLN A 29 16.89 27.70 -10.79
N GLN A 30 16.43 28.94 -10.58
CA GLN A 30 17.13 29.91 -9.72
C GLN A 30 17.16 29.46 -8.25
N ILE A 31 16.03 28.96 -7.74
CA ILE A 31 15.94 28.42 -6.36
C ILE A 31 16.85 27.20 -6.20
N TRP A 32 16.86 26.29 -7.17
CA TRP A 32 17.72 25.11 -7.14
C TRP A 32 19.21 25.48 -7.17
N LEU A 33 19.60 26.39 -8.07
CA LEU A 33 20.99 26.84 -8.20
C LEU A 33 21.49 27.53 -6.93
N GLY A 34 20.65 28.35 -6.29
CA GLY A 34 20.95 28.98 -5.00
C GLY A 34 21.19 27.96 -3.89
N GLY A 35 20.37 26.90 -3.82
CA GLY A 35 20.58 25.79 -2.88
C GLY A 35 21.88 25.03 -3.14
N TYR A 36 22.19 24.74 -4.41
CA TYR A 36 23.42 24.04 -4.80
C TYR A 36 24.69 24.82 -4.44
N LEU A 37 24.71 26.13 -4.72
CA LEU A 37 25.85 27.00 -4.38
C LEU A 37 26.04 27.12 -2.86
N SER A 38 24.94 27.17 -2.10
CA SER A 38 24.99 27.26 -0.63
C SER A 38 25.48 25.95 0.01
N ALA A 39 25.03 24.79 -0.50
CA ALA A 39 25.46 23.49 0.00
C ALA A 39 26.97 23.26 -0.15
N ASN A 40 27.57 23.75 -1.24
CA ASN A 40 28.99 23.59 -1.51
C ASN A 40 29.90 24.53 -0.70
N GLN A 41 29.34 25.53 -0.03
CA GLN A 41 30.09 26.39 0.90
C GLN A 41 30.29 25.73 2.28
N LEU A 42 29.38 24.83 2.68
CA LEU A 42 29.53 24.05 3.92
C LEU A 42 30.64 23.00 3.85
N THR A 43 31.08 22.59 2.65
CA THR A 43 32.14 21.60 2.46
C THR A 43 33.55 22.19 2.38
N THR A 44 33.72 23.52 2.36
CA THR A 44 35.02 24.17 2.16
C THR A 44 35.59 24.93 3.37
N GLN A 45 34.94 24.88 4.53
CA GLN A 45 35.54 25.35 5.79
C GLN A 45 35.90 24.16 6.70
N SER A 46 37.04 23.50 6.43
CA SER A 46 37.71 22.65 7.43
C SER A 46 39.17 22.40 7.06
N THR A 47 40.04 23.36 7.39
CA THR A 47 41.44 23.10 7.79
C THR A 47 41.96 24.29 8.61
N VAL A 48 41.91 24.22 9.94
CA VAL A 48 43.07 23.97 10.83
C VAL A 48 42.73 24.22 12.31
N SER A 49 42.95 23.17 13.10
CA SER A 49 43.42 23.09 14.50
C SER A 49 43.10 24.20 15.51
N GLY A 50 42.33 23.82 16.53
CA GLY A 50 42.29 24.47 17.84
C GLY A 50 41.26 23.81 18.73
N GLY A 51 41.66 22.77 19.46
CA GLY A 51 40.75 21.84 20.15
C GLY A 51 39.89 22.50 21.24
N VAL A 52 38.58 22.29 21.16
CA VAL A 52 37.64 22.28 22.28
C VAL A 52 36.43 21.40 21.91
N ALA A 53 36.10 20.47 22.81
CA ALA A 53 34.84 19.73 22.96
C ALA A 53 34.22 19.08 21.71
N VAL A 54 34.48 17.78 21.58
CA VAL A 54 33.64 16.88 20.77
C VAL A 54 32.27 16.80 21.46
N LEU A 55 31.30 17.58 20.98
CA LEU A 55 29.89 17.29 21.16
C LEU A 55 29.45 16.56 19.89
N GLU A 56 29.47 15.24 19.96
CA GLU A 56 28.80 14.35 19.01
C GLU A 56 27.30 14.61 19.01
N ALA A 57 26.75 14.96 17.85
CA ALA A 57 25.34 14.80 17.48
C ALA A 57 25.24 14.81 15.95
N PRO A 58 24.30 14.05 15.36
CA PRO A 58 24.57 12.75 14.78
C PRO A 58 24.68 12.82 13.26
N ALA A 59 25.40 11.86 12.69
CA ALA A 59 25.29 11.55 11.27
C ALA A 59 23.87 11.10 10.97
N THR A 60 23.03 11.99 10.44
CA THR A 60 21.79 11.58 9.80
C THR A 60 22.19 10.93 8.48
N GLN A 61 22.42 9.62 8.54
CA GLN A 61 22.25 8.75 7.39
C GLN A 61 20.86 9.05 6.85
N ILE A 62 20.75 9.65 5.67
CA ILE A 62 19.50 9.66 4.94
C ILE A 62 19.34 8.22 4.45
N GLU A 63 18.81 7.36 5.31
CA GLU A 63 18.21 6.11 4.87
C GLU A 63 17.14 6.51 3.85
N VAL A 64 17.32 6.04 2.62
CA VAL A 64 16.30 6.19 1.58
C VAL A 64 15.18 5.24 2.01
N ILE A 65 14.25 5.71 2.85
CA ILE A 65 13.19 4.86 3.39
C ILE A 65 12.37 4.39 2.21
N SER A 66 12.45 3.10 1.90
CA SER A 66 11.80 2.55 0.72
C SER A 66 10.29 2.70 0.91
N LYS A 67 9.64 3.44 0.00
CA LYS A 67 8.18 3.54 -0.07
C LYS A 67 7.57 2.31 -0.73
N GLU A 68 8.27 1.18 -0.71
CA GLU A 68 7.87 -0.02 -1.44
C GLU A 68 6.98 -0.89 -0.56
N VAL A 69 5.78 -1.19 -1.06
CA VAL A 69 4.81 -2.08 -0.42
C VAL A 69 4.40 -3.14 -1.42
N THR A 70 4.52 -4.41 -1.04
CA THR A 70 4.02 -5.53 -1.85
C THR A 70 2.70 -6.00 -1.26
N ILE A 71 1.65 -6.09 -2.08
CA ILE A 71 0.36 -6.66 -1.71
C ILE A 71 0.19 -7.97 -2.47
N LEU A 72 0.03 -9.06 -1.73
CA LEU A 72 -0.24 -10.38 -2.27
C LEU A 72 -1.66 -10.80 -1.89
N TYR A 73 -2.43 -11.27 -2.88
CA TYR A 73 -3.78 -11.76 -2.65
C TYR A 73 -3.96 -13.24 -2.99
N GLY A 74 -4.73 -13.93 -2.16
CA GLY A 74 -5.23 -15.28 -2.36
C GLY A 74 -6.75 -15.27 -2.29
N SER A 75 -7.43 -15.59 -3.38
CA SER A 75 -8.88 -15.38 -3.52
C SER A 75 -9.49 -16.37 -4.50
N GLN A 76 -10.57 -17.04 -4.08
CA GLN A 76 -11.30 -17.98 -4.94
C GLN A 76 -12.41 -17.29 -5.75
N THR A 77 -13.19 -16.43 -5.10
CA THR A 77 -14.39 -15.79 -5.67
C THR A 77 -14.19 -14.31 -6.04
N GLY A 78 -12.97 -13.78 -5.87
CA GLY A 78 -12.62 -12.41 -6.25
C GLY A 78 -12.70 -11.37 -5.12
N ASN A 79 -13.32 -11.66 -3.97
CA ASN A 79 -13.43 -10.70 -2.86
C ASN A 79 -12.06 -10.18 -2.37
N GLY A 80 -11.11 -11.09 -2.15
CA GLY A 80 -9.76 -10.73 -1.72
C GLY A 80 -8.98 -9.94 -2.79
N GLN A 81 -9.24 -10.24 -4.07
CA GLN A 81 -8.64 -9.50 -5.19
C GLN A 81 -9.17 -8.07 -5.26
N ALA A 82 -10.49 -7.88 -5.24
CA ALA A 82 -11.12 -6.56 -5.28
C ALA A 82 -10.63 -5.67 -4.12
N LEU A 83 -10.51 -6.26 -2.92
CA LEU A 83 -9.97 -5.58 -1.77
C LEU A 83 -8.50 -5.18 -1.96
N ALA A 84 -7.65 -6.08 -2.47
CA ALA A 84 -6.25 -5.79 -2.77
C ALA A 84 -6.09 -4.66 -3.80
N GLU A 85 -6.92 -4.64 -4.83
CA GLU A 85 -6.97 -3.57 -5.84
C GLU A 85 -7.38 -2.22 -5.24
N LYS A 86 -8.42 -2.22 -4.39
CA LYS A 86 -8.87 -1.02 -3.66
C LYS A 86 -7.77 -0.45 -2.78
N LEU A 87 -7.10 -1.30 -1.99
CA LEU A 87 -6.01 -0.86 -1.12
C LEU A 87 -4.79 -0.38 -1.90
N THR A 88 -4.51 -1.00 -3.05
CA THR A 88 -3.46 -0.54 -3.97
C THR A 88 -3.72 0.90 -4.45
N LYS A 89 -4.97 1.22 -4.81
CA LYS A 89 -5.34 2.60 -5.21
C LYS A 89 -5.12 3.58 -4.06
N ASN A 90 -5.51 3.22 -2.84
CA ASN A 90 -5.35 4.06 -1.65
C ASN A 90 -3.87 4.30 -1.32
N LEU A 91 -3.03 3.26 -1.31
CA LEU A 91 -1.59 3.41 -1.03
C LEU A 91 -0.86 4.22 -2.11
N LYS A 92 -1.25 4.06 -3.38
CA LYS A 92 -0.71 4.90 -4.47
C LYS A 92 -1.10 6.37 -4.29
N ALA A 93 -2.28 6.68 -3.77
CA ALA A 93 -2.70 8.05 -3.44
C ALA A 93 -1.81 8.67 -2.34
N GLU A 94 -1.37 7.85 -1.39
CA GLU A 94 -0.41 8.20 -0.32
C GLU A 94 1.06 8.21 -0.79
N LYS A 95 1.30 8.09 -2.11
CA LYS A 95 2.63 8.10 -2.75
C LYS A 95 3.52 6.90 -2.43
N TYR A 96 2.94 5.76 -2.05
CA TYR A 96 3.67 4.49 -1.96
C TYR A 96 3.88 3.86 -3.34
N GLN A 97 5.02 3.21 -3.52
CA GLN A 97 5.31 2.33 -4.65
C GLN A 97 4.73 0.95 -4.36
N VAL A 98 3.56 0.66 -4.92
CA VAL A 98 2.82 -0.56 -4.62
C VAL A 98 2.99 -1.59 -5.73
N THR A 99 3.47 -2.78 -5.36
CA THR A 99 3.45 -3.97 -6.22
C THR A 99 2.26 -4.85 -5.82
N LEU A 100 1.28 -4.99 -6.70
CA LEU A 100 0.14 -5.88 -6.52
C LEU A 100 0.35 -7.15 -7.35
N ALA A 101 0.22 -8.33 -6.75
CA ALA A 101 0.29 -9.60 -7.46
C ALA A 101 -0.60 -10.67 -6.82
N SER A 102 -1.09 -11.61 -7.64
CA SER A 102 -1.64 -12.86 -7.12
C SER A 102 -0.52 -13.71 -6.51
N MET A 103 -0.81 -14.46 -5.45
CA MET A 103 0.21 -15.26 -4.75
C MET A 103 0.94 -16.28 -5.64
N ASN A 104 0.28 -16.85 -6.64
CA ASN A 104 0.88 -17.78 -7.62
C ASN A 104 1.78 -17.09 -8.66
N GLU A 105 1.57 -15.80 -8.92
CA GLU A 105 2.39 -15.01 -9.86
C GLU A 105 3.63 -14.42 -9.18
N PHE A 106 3.60 -14.31 -7.85
CA PHE A 106 4.70 -13.77 -7.08
C PHE A 106 5.86 -14.76 -7.01
N LYS A 107 7.07 -14.30 -7.38
CA LYS A 107 8.28 -15.12 -7.35
C LYS A 107 8.75 -15.28 -5.90
N PRO A 108 8.81 -16.48 -5.33
CA PRO A 108 9.18 -16.66 -3.93
C PRO A 108 10.60 -16.20 -3.58
N ASN A 109 11.52 -16.18 -4.55
CA ASN A 109 12.87 -15.64 -4.35
C ASN A 109 12.89 -14.12 -4.09
N SER A 110 11.82 -13.40 -4.45
CA SER A 110 11.68 -11.98 -4.21
C SER A 110 11.36 -11.66 -2.74
N LEU A 111 10.84 -12.61 -1.95
CA LEU A 111 10.50 -12.41 -0.53
C LEU A 111 11.66 -11.84 0.28
N LYS A 112 12.90 -12.31 0.03
CA LYS A 112 14.10 -11.82 0.75
C LYS A 112 14.41 -10.34 0.49
N LYS A 113 13.92 -9.79 -0.62
CA LYS A 113 14.13 -8.39 -1.02
C LYS A 113 12.96 -7.51 -0.64
N THR A 114 11.84 -8.10 -0.25
CA THR A 114 10.64 -7.37 0.16
C THR A 114 10.83 -6.87 1.58
N GLU A 115 10.60 -5.58 1.81
CA GLU A 115 10.64 -4.97 3.14
C GLU A 115 9.23 -4.90 3.76
N ASN A 116 8.21 -4.52 2.98
CA ASN A 116 6.83 -4.44 3.46
C ASN A 116 5.91 -5.36 2.64
N LEU A 117 5.25 -6.31 3.31
CA LEU A 117 4.34 -7.28 2.70
C LEU A 117 2.96 -7.25 3.36
N LEU A 118 1.93 -6.98 2.56
CA LEU A 118 0.53 -7.08 2.97
C LEU A 118 -0.10 -8.31 2.31
N LEU A 119 -0.67 -9.20 3.12
CA LEU A 119 -1.30 -10.42 2.65
C LEU A 119 -2.81 -10.32 2.83
N ILE A 120 -3.57 -10.57 1.76
CA ILE A 120 -5.03 -10.62 1.78
C ILE A 120 -5.44 -12.00 1.31
N VAL A 121 -5.93 -12.84 2.20
CA VAL A 121 -6.15 -14.26 1.86
C VAL A 121 -7.48 -14.78 2.40
N SER A 122 -8.27 -15.36 1.51
CA SER A 122 -9.47 -16.09 1.90
C SER A 122 -9.14 -17.51 2.36
N THR A 123 -10.00 -18.13 3.15
CA THR A 123 -9.94 -19.57 3.45
C THR A 123 -11.00 -20.30 2.62
N HIS A 124 -10.71 -21.50 2.13
CA HIS A 124 -11.64 -22.31 1.33
C HIS A 124 -11.83 -23.71 1.92
N GLY A 125 -13.04 -24.27 1.76
CA GLY A 125 -13.34 -25.63 2.19
C GLY A 125 -13.05 -25.90 3.67
N GLU A 126 -12.20 -26.89 3.92
CA GLU A 126 -11.84 -27.40 5.25
C GLU A 126 -10.60 -26.70 5.84
N GLY A 127 -10.50 -25.39 5.62
CA GLY A 127 -9.36 -24.60 6.11
C GLY A 127 -8.19 -24.48 5.13
N ASP A 128 -8.40 -24.80 3.86
CA ASP A 128 -7.37 -24.80 2.83
C ASP A 128 -7.16 -23.41 2.22
N PRO A 129 -5.95 -23.10 1.73
CA PRO A 129 -5.71 -21.91 0.92
C PRO A 129 -6.43 -22.00 -0.43
N PRO A 130 -6.84 -20.85 -1.01
CA PRO A 130 -7.35 -20.78 -2.38
C PRO A 130 -6.35 -21.31 -3.39
N ASP A 131 -6.83 -21.71 -4.57
CA ASP A 131 -5.99 -22.33 -5.61
C ASP A 131 -4.81 -21.43 -6.01
N ASN A 132 -5.04 -20.11 -6.05
CA ASN A 132 -4.01 -19.14 -6.39
C ASN A 132 -3.02 -18.85 -5.25
N ALA A 133 -3.30 -19.28 -4.02
CA ALA A 133 -2.45 -19.14 -2.84
C ALA A 133 -1.69 -20.42 -2.47
N LEU A 134 -2.21 -21.59 -2.87
CA LEU A 134 -1.67 -22.90 -2.50
C LEU A 134 -0.16 -23.05 -2.81
N PRO A 135 0.36 -22.70 -4.00
CA PRO A 135 1.80 -22.84 -4.28
C PRO A 135 2.68 -21.98 -3.36
N PHE A 136 2.20 -20.80 -3.00
CA PHE A 136 2.91 -19.88 -2.10
C PHE A 136 2.87 -20.37 -0.66
N HIS A 137 1.71 -20.90 -0.23
CA HIS A 137 1.53 -21.53 1.08
C HIS A 137 2.48 -22.73 1.26
N GLU A 138 2.55 -23.63 0.29
CA GLU A 138 3.46 -24.78 0.30
C GLU A 138 4.93 -24.36 0.30
N PHE A 139 5.28 -23.31 -0.44
CA PHE A 139 6.65 -22.78 -0.45
C PHE A 139 7.08 -22.28 0.94
N LEU A 140 6.24 -21.51 1.63
CA LEU A 140 6.55 -21.00 2.97
C LEU A 140 6.64 -22.12 4.00
N HIS A 141 5.79 -23.15 3.92
CA HIS A 141 5.84 -24.30 4.83
C HIS A 141 6.92 -25.33 4.45
N GLY A 142 7.51 -25.21 3.25
CA GLY A 142 8.54 -26.09 2.76
C GLY A 142 9.93 -25.81 3.36
N LYS A 143 10.84 -26.77 3.18
CA LYS A 143 12.25 -26.67 3.62
C LYS A 143 13.07 -25.59 2.90
N ARG A 144 12.53 -25.04 1.81
CA ARG A 144 13.18 -24.02 0.98
C ARG A 144 12.82 -22.59 1.40
N ALA A 145 11.96 -22.44 2.40
CA ALA A 145 11.56 -21.15 2.92
C ALA A 145 12.78 -20.38 3.47
N PRO A 146 12.99 -19.13 3.02
CA PRO A 146 14.09 -18.30 3.51
C PRO A 146 13.79 -17.75 4.90
N GLN A 147 14.83 -17.36 5.63
CA GLN A 147 14.70 -16.44 6.77
C GLN A 147 14.33 -15.03 6.25
N LEU A 148 13.49 -14.33 6.99
CA LEU A 148 12.79 -13.10 6.60
C LEU A 148 13.01 -11.97 7.63
N ASP A 149 14.20 -11.88 8.22
CA ASP A 149 14.51 -10.95 9.34
C ASP A 149 14.25 -9.46 9.03
N ASN A 150 14.30 -9.09 7.76
CA ASN A 150 14.10 -7.72 7.26
C ASN A 150 12.68 -7.47 6.73
N LEU A 151 11.84 -8.51 6.67
CA LEU A 151 10.48 -8.40 6.18
C LEU A 151 9.55 -7.97 7.31
N GLN A 152 8.74 -6.97 7.03
CA GLN A 152 7.59 -6.61 7.85
C GLN A 152 6.32 -7.01 7.13
N TYR A 153 5.37 -7.55 7.88
CA TYR A 153 4.15 -8.05 7.28
C TYR A 153 2.89 -7.77 8.10
N SER A 154 1.75 -7.76 7.42
CA SER A 154 0.44 -7.86 8.07
C SER A 154 -0.52 -8.69 7.22
N VAL A 155 -1.40 -9.43 7.88
CA VAL A 155 -2.32 -10.37 7.23
C VAL A 155 -3.76 -9.92 7.50
N LEU A 156 -4.52 -9.79 6.42
CA LEU A 156 -5.97 -9.67 6.45
C LEU A 156 -6.56 -10.99 5.96
N SER A 157 -7.21 -11.72 6.86
CA SER A 157 -7.84 -12.99 6.52
C SER A 157 -9.32 -12.78 6.24
N LEU A 158 -9.81 -13.37 5.14
CA LEU A 158 -11.24 -13.42 4.84
C LEU A 158 -11.74 -14.86 5.11
N GLY A 159 -12.80 -14.98 5.90
CA GLY A 159 -13.40 -16.26 6.26
C GLY A 159 -14.89 -16.12 6.49
N ASP A 160 -15.49 -17.23 6.93
CA ASP A 160 -16.88 -17.31 7.35
C ASP A 160 -16.92 -18.12 8.66
N SER A 161 -17.44 -17.50 9.73
CA SER A 161 -17.47 -18.12 11.06
C SER A 161 -18.44 -19.31 11.17
N SER A 162 -19.28 -19.52 10.15
CA SER A 162 -20.15 -20.69 10.01
C SER A 162 -19.37 -21.97 9.69
N TYR A 163 -18.11 -21.86 9.26
CA TYR A 163 -17.22 -22.98 9.00
C TYR A 163 -16.34 -23.28 10.22
N GLU A 164 -15.98 -24.56 10.40
CA GLU A 164 -15.14 -25.00 11.52
C GLU A 164 -13.76 -24.31 11.51
N PHE A 165 -13.16 -24.18 10.32
CA PHE A 165 -11.82 -23.63 10.12
C PHE A 165 -11.84 -22.13 9.76
N PHE A 166 -12.47 -21.32 10.61
CA PHE A 166 -12.57 -19.87 10.43
C PHE A 166 -11.18 -19.21 10.29
N CYS A 167 -10.94 -18.52 9.16
CA CYS A 167 -9.69 -17.79 8.85
C CYS A 167 -8.41 -18.63 8.98
N GLN A 168 -8.50 -19.95 8.81
CA GLN A 168 -7.39 -20.87 9.05
C GLN A 168 -6.17 -20.57 8.17
N THR A 169 -6.38 -20.28 6.89
CA THR A 169 -5.29 -19.94 5.97
C THR A 169 -4.54 -18.68 6.41
N GLY A 170 -5.26 -17.65 6.85
CA GLY A 170 -4.65 -16.41 7.33
C GLY A 170 -3.83 -16.62 8.61
N LYS A 171 -4.33 -17.46 9.53
CA LYS A 171 -3.61 -17.86 10.74
C LYS A 171 -2.31 -18.60 10.40
N GLN A 172 -2.35 -19.55 9.47
CA GLN A 172 -1.17 -20.29 9.02
C GLN A 172 -0.11 -19.37 8.41
N PHE A 173 -0.51 -18.40 7.57
CA PHE A 173 0.44 -17.43 7.03
C PHE A 173 1.08 -16.56 8.12
N ASP A 174 0.27 -16.06 9.06
CA ASP A 174 0.75 -15.22 10.16
C ASP A 174 1.74 -15.96 11.07
N GLU A 175 1.39 -17.16 11.52
CA GLU A 175 2.27 -18.03 12.32
C GLU A 175 3.56 -18.34 11.56
N ARG A 176 3.44 -18.72 10.28
CA ARG A 176 4.60 -19.15 9.50
C ARG A 176 5.57 -18.01 9.19
N LEU A 177 5.07 -16.81 8.92
CA LEU A 177 5.94 -15.65 8.68
C LEU A 177 6.69 -15.24 9.95
N LEU A 178 6.02 -15.30 11.09
CA LEU A 178 6.64 -15.06 12.39
C LEU A 178 7.76 -16.08 12.69
N GLU A 179 7.51 -17.37 12.42
CA GLU A 179 8.52 -18.43 12.56
C GLU A 179 9.75 -18.24 11.66
N LEU A 180 9.56 -17.64 10.49
CA LEU A 180 10.64 -17.33 9.53
C LEU A 180 11.38 -16.02 9.87
N GLY A 181 11.08 -15.38 11.01
CA GLY A 181 11.76 -14.19 11.48
C GLY A 181 11.19 -12.85 10.98
N ALA A 182 10.09 -12.87 10.23
CA ALA A 182 9.42 -11.65 9.79
C ALA A 182 8.80 -10.91 10.98
N LYS A 183 8.76 -9.59 10.90
CA LYS A 183 8.21 -8.71 11.95
C LYS A 183 6.77 -8.35 11.63
N GLN A 184 5.88 -8.52 12.60
CA GLN A 184 4.50 -8.12 12.43
C GLN A 184 4.38 -6.58 12.46
N LEU A 185 3.94 -5.98 11.37
CA LEU A 185 3.71 -4.54 11.22
C LEU A 185 2.42 -4.10 11.95
N SER A 186 1.37 -4.89 11.78
CA SER A 186 0.06 -4.73 12.43
C SER A 186 -0.51 -6.12 12.68
N PRO A 187 -1.23 -6.34 13.80
CA PRO A 187 -1.89 -7.60 14.09
C PRO A 187 -2.73 -8.10 12.92
N ARG A 188 -2.78 -9.42 12.75
CA ARG A 188 -3.71 -10.08 11.84
C ARG A 188 -5.15 -9.71 12.20
N VAL A 189 -5.97 -9.44 11.20
CA VAL A 189 -7.41 -9.26 11.35
C VAL A 189 -8.13 -10.39 10.61
N ASP A 190 -9.01 -11.08 11.34
CA ASP A 190 -9.82 -12.19 10.84
C ASP A 190 -11.22 -11.62 10.54
N CYS A 191 -11.54 -11.45 9.25
CA CYS A 191 -12.82 -10.93 8.79
C CYS A 191 -13.81 -12.05 8.51
N ASP A 192 -15.06 -11.84 8.92
CA ASP A 192 -16.20 -12.67 8.53
C ASP A 192 -16.79 -12.18 7.18
N LEU A 193 -17.99 -12.64 6.81
CA LEU A 193 -18.72 -12.20 5.61
C LEU A 193 -18.82 -10.67 5.46
N ASP A 194 -18.91 -9.96 6.59
CA ASP A 194 -19.01 -8.51 6.67
C ASP A 194 -17.63 -7.86 6.80
N TYR A 195 -16.77 -8.10 5.82
CA TYR A 195 -15.35 -7.73 5.88
C TYR A 195 -15.04 -6.25 5.65
N ASP A 196 -15.98 -5.45 5.13
CA ASP A 196 -15.71 -4.07 4.69
C ASP A 196 -15.15 -3.15 5.80
N GLU A 197 -15.79 -3.16 6.97
CA GLU A 197 -15.40 -2.36 8.14
C GLU A 197 -14.08 -2.86 8.76
N PRO A 198 -13.93 -4.15 9.15
CA PRO A 198 -12.68 -4.62 9.73
C PRO A 198 -11.49 -4.52 8.76
N ALA A 199 -11.71 -4.69 7.45
CA ALA A 199 -10.67 -4.46 6.45
C ALA A 199 -10.23 -3.00 6.39
N SER A 200 -11.17 -2.06 6.53
CA SER A 200 -10.87 -0.63 6.53
C SER A 200 -10.09 -0.22 7.77
N GLU A 201 -10.48 -0.69 8.95
CA GLU A 201 -9.77 -0.45 10.21
C GLU A 201 -8.35 -1.03 10.19
N TRP A 202 -8.21 -2.26 9.70
CA TRP A 202 -6.91 -2.89 9.49
C TRP A 202 -6.02 -2.05 8.57
N PHE A 203 -6.56 -1.60 7.44
CA PHE A 203 -5.81 -0.79 6.48
C PHE A 203 -5.35 0.55 7.08
N MET A 204 -6.21 1.22 7.84
CA MET A 204 -5.86 2.47 8.52
C MET A 204 -4.72 2.27 9.53
N THR A 205 -4.74 1.16 10.26
CA THR A 205 -3.68 0.79 11.21
C THR A 205 -2.36 0.51 10.49
N VAL A 206 -2.41 -0.26 9.39
CA VAL A 206 -1.24 -0.53 8.55
C VAL A 206 -0.65 0.76 7.99
N LEU A 207 -1.49 1.65 7.45
CA LEU A 207 -1.05 2.91 6.88
C LEU A 207 -0.37 3.81 7.93
N ALA A 208 -0.92 3.88 9.14
CA ALA A 208 -0.31 4.62 10.24
C ALA A 208 1.09 4.07 10.58
N ARG A 209 1.22 2.74 10.67
CA ARG A 209 2.51 2.08 10.95
C ARG A 209 3.54 2.29 9.85
N LEU A 210 3.13 2.19 8.58
CA LEU A 210 4.01 2.49 7.44
C LEU A 210 4.50 3.94 7.46
N ASN A 211 3.63 4.89 7.83
CA ASN A 211 4.00 6.31 7.95
C ASN A 211 4.95 6.59 9.12
N GLU A 212 4.78 5.90 10.27
CA GLU A 212 5.69 5.99 11.42
C GLU A 212 7.11 5.55 11.04
N GLN A 213 7.23 4.48 10.24
CA GLN A 213 8.52 4.00 9.75
C GLN A 213 9.24 5.00 8.84
N GLN A 214 8.47 5.85 8.14
CA GLN A 214 8.98 6.85 7.21
C GLN A 214 9.47 8.15 7.88
N GLY A 215 9.54 8.20 9.22
CA GLY A 215 9.94 9.41 9.96
C GLY A 215 8.91 10.54 9.87
N GLY A 216 7.70 10.23 9.41
CA GLY A 216 6.60 11.19 9.31
C GLY A 216 6.02 11.49 10.68
N SER A 217 6.51 12.56 11.32
CA SER A 217 5.77 13.18 12.43
C SER A 217 4.41 13.68 11.92
N SER A 218 3.35 13.01 12.39
CA SER A 218 1.98 13.52 12.50
C SER A 218 1.49 14.39 11.34
N THR A 219 1.11 13.78 10.23
CA THR A 219 0.12 14.42 9.37
C THR A 219 -1.24 14.19 10.01
N THR A 220 -1.78 15.27 10.60
CA THR A 220 -3.18 15.42 10.99
C THR A 220 -4.10 14.69 10.02
N VAL A 221 -4.98 13.85 10.56
CA VAL A 221 -6.10 13.23 9.87
C VAL A 221 -6.92 14.33 9.18
N GLN A 222 -6.64 14.57 7.90
CA GLN A 222 -7.54 15.28 7.01
C GLN A 222 -8.31 14.20 6.26
N GLN A 223 -9.60 14.11 6.59
CA GLN A 223 -10.56 13.35 5.82
C GLN A 223 -10.39 13.67 4.32
N PRO A 224 -10.39 12.66 3.44
CA PRO A 224 -10.32 12.93 2.01
C PRO A 224 -11.55 13.74 1.60
N VAL A 225 -11.32 14.97 1.16
CA VAL A 225 -12.32 15.78 0.47
C VAL A 225 -12.57 15.08 -0.86
N ASN A 226 -13.82 14.63 -1.06
CA ASN A 226 -14.32 14.02 -2.29
C ASN A 226 -13.85 14.79 -3.53
N LYS A 227 -12.79 14.29 -4.20
CA LYS A 227 -12.56 14.57 -5.60
C LYS A 227 -13.46 13.63 -6.38
N VAL A 228 -14.49 14.20 -6.99
CA VAL A 228 -15.38 13.54 -7.94
C VAL A 228 -14.55 13.18 -9.17
N VAL A 229 -13.90 12.01 -9.13
CA VAL A 229 -13.44 11.28 -10.30
C VAL A 229 -14.63 10.45 -10.73
N ALA A 230 -14.99 10.54 -12.01
CA ALA A 230 -16.17 9.88 -12.59
C ALA A 230 -16.33 8.44 -12.09
N GLU A 231 -17.37 8.23 -11.28
CA GLU A 231 -17.73 6.95 -10.68
C GLU A 231 -18.08 5.95 -11.79
N GLN A 232 -17.27 4.90 -11.92
CA GLN A 232 -17.87 3.61 -12.20
C GLN A 232 -18.64 3.23 -10.93
N LEU A 233 -19.98 3.10 -11.03
CA LEU A 233 -20.83 2.71 -9.91
C LEU A 233 -20.43 1.30 -9.45
N GLU A 234 -19.61 1.21 -8.42
CA GLU A 234 -19.20 -0.05 -7.81
C GLU A 234 -20.26 -0.42 -6.77
N TYR A 235 -21.08 -1.44 -7.07
CA TYR A 235 -22.08 -1.93 -6.12
C TYR A 235 -21.42 -2.79 -5.05
N SER A 236 -21.82 -2.59 -3.80
CA SER A 236 -21.31 -3.31 -2.64
C SER A 236 -22.45 -3.68 -1.69
N ARG A 237 -22.15 -4.39 -0.61
CA ARG A 237 -23.14 -4.67 0.45
C ARG A 237 -23.70 -3.40 1.09
N THR A 238 -22.89 -2.35 1.20
CA THR A 238 -23.26 -1.04 1.77
C THR A 238 -23.89 -0.10 0.74
N ASN A 239 -23.69 -0.36 -0.57
CA ASN A 239 -24.34 0.34 -1.67
C ASN A 239 -24.93 -0.67 -2.68
N PRO A 240 -26.06 -1.34 -2.34
CA PRO A 240 -26.62 -2.38 -3.19
C PRO A 240 -27.31 -1.78 -4.43
N PHE A 241 -27.18 -2.46 -5.57
CA PHE A 241 -27.97 -2.13 -6.76
C PHE A 241 -29.45 -2.46 -6.52
N LYS A 242 -30.32 -1.48 -6.78
CA LYS A 242 -31.78 -1.68 -6.71
C LYS A 242 -32.28 -2.20 -8.06
N ALA A 243 -32.20 -3.52 -8.24
CA ALA A 243 -32.71 -4.20 -9.43
C ALA A 243 -34.25 -4.25 -9.44
N GLU A 244 -34.84 -4.09 -10.63
CA GLU A 244 -36.27 -4.32 -10.86
C GLU A 244 -36.56 -5.83 -10.91
N ILE A 245 -37.64 -6.28 -10.29
CA ILE A 245 -38.10 -7.67 -10.36
C ILE A 245 -38.95 -7.83 -11.62
N LEU A 246 -38.43 -8.52 -12.63
CA LEU A 246 -39.12 -8.78 -13.90
C LEU A 246 -40.14 -9.90 -13.74
N GLU A 247 -39.78 -10.96 -13.03
CA GLU A 247 -40.64 -12.13 -12.82
C GLU A 247 -40.58 -12.61 -11.37
N ASN A 248 -41.71 -13.11 -10.86
CA ASN A 248 -41.85 -13.65 -9.52
C ASN A 248 -42.87 -14.79 -9.51
N LEU A 249 -42.39 -16.02 -9.74
CA LEU A 249 -43.23 -17.21 -9.84
C LEU A 249 -43.08 -18.07 -8.59
N ASN A 250 -44.20 -18.55 -8.03
CA ASN A 250 -44.16 -19.61 -7.03
C ASN A 250 -44.04 -20.97 -7.73
N LEU A 251 -42.98 -21.71 -7.44
CA LEU A 251 -42.67 -23.00 -8.04
C LEU A 251 -43.36 -24.18 -7.34
N ASN A 252 -44.07 -23.95 -6.23
CA ASN A 252 -44.73 -25.02 -5.50
C ASN A 252 -46.12 -25.37 -6.05
N GLY A 253 -46.43 -26.66 -5.98
CA GLY A 253 -47.77 -27.17 -6.26
C GLY A 253 -48.78 -26.80 -5.18
N ARG A 254 -50.06 -26.92 -5.52
CA ARG A 254 -51.19 -26.69 -4.59
C ARG A 254 -51.05 -27.59 -3.35
N GLY A 255 -51.12 -26.98 -2.16
CA GLY A 255 -51.08 -27.68 -0.88
C GLY A 255 -49.69 -27.76 -0.22
N SER A 256 -48.65 -27.19 -0.83
CA SER A 256 -47.34 -27.05 -0.17
C SER A 256 -47.42 -26.07 1.00
N ASN A 257 -46.79 -26.45 2.12
CA ASN A 257 -46.56 -25.57 3.27
C ASN A 257 -45.24 -24.77 3.18
N LYS A 258 -44.49 -24.98 2.10
CA LYS A 258 -43.26 -24.24 1.77
C LYS A 258 -43.48 -23.41 0.52
N GLU A 259 -42.81 -22.26 0.46
CA GLU A 259 -42.80 -21.36 -0.69
C GLU A 259 -41.37 -21.24 -1.25
N THR A 260 -41.21 -21.58 -2.52
CA THR A 260 -39.99 -21.55 -3.31
C THR A 260 -40.30 -20.72 -4.53
N ARG A 261 -39.58 -19.61 -4.71
CA ARG A 261 -39.87 -18.64 -5.77
C ARG A 261 -38.75 -18.61 -6.80
N HIS A 262 -39.14 -18.53 -8.07
CA HIS A 262 -38.29 -18.08 -9.17
C HIS A 262 -38.41 -16.56 -9.24
N LEU A 263 -37.27 -15.87 -9.20
CA LEU A 263 -37.19 -14.42 -9.30
C LEU A 263 -36.26 -14.07 -10.45
N GLU A 264 -36.73 -13.21 -11.35
CA GLU A 264 -35.89 -12.61 -12.39
C GLU A 264 -35.61 -11.15 -12.03
N LEU A 265 -34.34 -10.78 -11.99
CA LEU A 265 -33.89 -9.44 -11.63
C LEU A 265 -33.29 -8.76 -12.86
N SER A 266 -33.78 -7.57 -13.21
CA SER A 266 -33.19 -6.77 -14.27
C SER A 266 -31.88 -6.16 -13.80
N LEU A 267 -30.80 -6.39 -14.57
CA LEU A 267 -29.50 -5.73 -14.39
C LEU A 267 -29.34 -4.52 -15.33
N GLU A 268 -30.39 -4.11 -16.04
CA GLU A 268 -30.33 -2.95 -16.92
C GLU A 268 -30.03 -1.67 -16.13
N GLY A 269 -29.10 -0.85 -16.62
CA GLY A 269 -28.62 0.33 -15.92
C GLY A 269 -27.61 0.05 -14.79
N SER A 270 -27.27 -1.21 -14.52
CA SER A 270 -26.25 -1.56 -13.55
C SER A 270 -24.81 -1.42 -14.10
N ASN A 271 -24.61 -1.48 -15.41
CA ASN A 271 -23.28 -1.60 -16.04
C ASN A 271 -22.49 -2.87 -15.61
N LEU A 272 -23.19 -3.91 -15.16
CA LEU A 272 -22.68 -5.28 -14.99
C LEU A 272 -22.93 -6.15 -16.23
#